data_AF-A0A378XI06-F1
#
_entry.id   AF-A0A378XI06-F1
#
_cell.length_a   1.000
_cell.length_b   1.000
_cell.length_c   1.000
_cell.angle_alpha   90.00
_cell.angle_beta   90.00
_cell.angle_gamma   90.00
#
_symmetry.space_group_name_H-M   'P 1'
#
loop_
_entity.id
_entity.type
_entity.pdbx_description
1 polymer ?
#
loop_
_entity_poly.entity_id
_entity_poly.type
_entity_poly.pdbx_seq_one_letter_code
_entity_poly.pdbx_strand_id
1 'polypeptide(L)'
;MKLKKLLLLTVPVILSACASKIDVSSHNSYGLKCSDSASTSPDWAVCQSNADRVCAPLKATDIRQHTPTGSGSADDSYFISFSCQ
;
A
#
# COMPACT_ATOMS: atom_id res chain seq x y z
N MET A 1 6.76 9.52 -44.33
CA MET A 1 6.90 8.63 -43.15
C MET A 1 5.59 8.67 -42.37
N LYS A 2 4.83 7.58 -42.31
CA LYS A 2 3.52 7.53 -41.64
C LYS A 2 3.68 6.90 -40.25
N LEU A 3 3.37 7.64 -39.20
CA LEU A 3 3.35 7.12 -37.82
C LEU A 3 2.34 5.96 -37.73
N LYS A 4 2.83 4.77 -37.37
CA LYS A 4 1.99 3.64 -36.95
C LYS A 4 1.39 3.99 -35.58
N LYS A 5 0.06 4.13 -35.55
CA LYS A 5 -0.70 4.30 -34.31
C LYS A 5 -0.60 3.02 -33.49
N LEU A 6 0.17 3.04 -32.42
CA LEU A 6 0.28 1.95 -31.45
C LEU A 6 -0.99 1.98 -30.59
N LEU A 7 -1.90 1.06 -30.85
CA LEU A 7 -3.09 0.85 -30.03
C LEU A 7 -2.63 0.19 -28.72
N LEU A 8 -2.46 0.96 -27.65
CA LEU A 8 -2.27 0.41 -26.31
C LEU A 8 -3.62 -0.14 -25.82
N LEU A 9 -3.74 -1.47 -25.82
CA LEU A 9 -4.78 -2.21 -25.11
C LEU A 9 -4.61 -1.92 -23.61
N THR A 10 -5.45 -1.03 -23.10
CA THR A 10 -5.63 -0.78 -21.67
C THR A 10 -6.22 -2.03 -21.04
N VAL A 11 -5.39 -2.81 -20.37
CA VAL A 11 -5.83 -3.89 -19.48
C VAL A 11 -6.56 -3.24 -18.30
N PRO A 12 -7.86 -3.49 -18.08
CA PRO A 12 -8.50 -3.07 -16.85
C PRO A 12 -7.96 -3.98 -15.75
N VAL A 13 -6.97 -3.48 -15.00
CA VAL A 13 -6.59 -4.09 -13.73
C VAL A 13 -7.77 -3.87 -12.79
N ILE A 14 -8.59 -4.90 -12.64
CA ILE A 14 -9.67 -4.95 -11.65
C ILE A 14 -8.97 -4.96 -10.28
N LEU A 15 -8.78 -3.77 -9.69
CA LEU A 15 -8.40 -3.62 -8.29
C LEU A 15 -9.61 -3.97 -7.43
N SER A 16 -9.87 -5.26 -7.26
CA SER A 16 -10.71 -5.76 -6.17
C SER A 16 -9.80 -6.13 -5.00
N ALA A 17 -9.33 -5.13 -4.26
CA ALA A 17 -8.76 -5.36 -2.94
C ALA A 17 -8.82 -4.08 -2.08
N CYS A 18 -9.30 -4.28 -0.85
CA CYS A 18 -9.14 -3.42 0.31
C CYS A 18 -10.09 -2.23 0.43
N ALA A 19 -11.22 -2.51 1.08
CA ALA A 19 -11.99 -1.56 1.86
C ALA A 19 -11.13 -1.02 3.01
N SER A 20 -10.27 -0.05 2.70
CA SER A 20 -9.70 0.87 3.68
C SER A 20 -9.99 2.25 3.13
N LYS A 21 -10.38 3.19 4.00
CA LYS A 21 -10.64 4.59 3.65
C LYS A 21 -9.35 5.22 3.08
N ILE A 22 -9.10 5.01 1.79
CA ILE A 22 -8.04 5.70 1.04
C ILE A 22 -8.57 7.12 0.85
N ASP A 23 -7.95 8.08 1.52
CA ASP A 23 -8.22 9.48 1.25
C ASP A 23 -7.66 9.80 -0.15
N VAL A 24 -8.58 9.92 -1.11
CA VAL A 24 -8.27 10.01 -2.55
C VAL A 24 -7.78 11.41 -2.94
N SER A 25 -7.63 12.36 -2.00
CA SER A 25 -7.05 13.67 -2.32
C SER A 25 -5.53 13.66 -2.42
N SER A 26 -4.86 12.58 -1.99
CA SER A 26 -3.41 12.39 -2.11
C SER A 26 -3.13 11.14 -2.94
N HIS A 27 -3.01 11.30 -4.26
CA HIS A 27 -2.91 10.21 -5.25
C HIS A 27 -1.78 9.18 -5.05
N ASN A 28 -0.91 9.34 -4.05
CA ASN A 28 0.19 8.42 -3.77
C ASN A 28 0.15 7.81 -2.37
N SER A 29 -0.92 7.95 -1.57
CA SER A 29 -0.94 7.43 -0.19
C SER A 29 -1.47 5.99 -0.10
N TYR A 30 -0.64 5.08 0.42
CA TYR A 30 -0.90 3.65 0.56
C TYR A 30 -0.91 3.21 2.02
N GLY A 31 -1.58 2.08 2.30
CA GLY A 31 -1.55 1.40 3.59
C GLY A 31 -1.13 -0.06 3.44
N LEU A 32 -0.25 -0.55 4.31
CA LEU A 32 0.23 -1.94 4.31
C LEU A 32 0.18 -2.54 5.71
N LYS A 33 -0.49 -3.69 5.85
CA LYS A 33 -0.53 -4.48 7.08
C LYS A 33 0.84 -5.11 7.35
N CYS A 34 1.33 -4.98 8.57
CA CYS A 34 2.68 -5.37 8.99
C CYS A 34 2.72 -6.49 10.03
N SER A 35 1.57 -6.85 10.60
CA SER A 35 1.43 -8.00 11.50
C SER A 35 0.17 -8.79 11.16
N ASP A 36 0.11 -10.06 11.55
CA ASP A 36 -1.10 -10.86 11.33
C ASP A 36 -2.27 -10.40 12.22
N SER A 37 -1.96 -9.98 13.45
CA SER A 37 -2.93 -9.56 14.47
C SER A 37 -2.36 -8.47 15.39
N ALA A 38 -3.20 -7.95 16.29
CA ALA A 38 -2.85 -6.95 17.28
C ALA A 38 -1.88 -7.44 18.37
N SER A 39 -1.81 -8.76 18.59
CA SER A 39 -0.94 -9.38 19.59
C SER A 39 0.44 -9.74 19.05
N THR A 40 0.61 -9.72 17.73
CA THR A 40 1.86 -10.12 17.08
C THR A 40 2.67 -8.88 16.72
N SER A 41 3.86 -8.76 17.31
CA SER A 41 4.78 -7.68 16.96
C SER A 41 5.16 -7.75 15.48
N PRO A 42 5.08 -6.65 14.74
CA PRO A 42 5.46 -6.61 13.32
C PRO A 42 6.99 -6.61 13.16
N ASP A 43 7.45 -7.17 12.05
CA ASP A 43 8.81 -6.89 11.55
C ASP A 43 8.76 -5.62 10.69
N TRP A 44 9.13 -4.50 11.31
CA TRP A 44 9.09 -3.20 10.64
C TRP A 44 10.05 -3.08 9.46
N ALA A 45 11.19 -3.76 9.50
CA ALA A 45 12.16 -3.73 8.41
C ALA A 45 11.63 -4.47 7.17
N VAL A 46 11.01 -5.63 7.39
CA VAL A 46 10.31 -6.36 6.32
C VAL A 46 9.12 -5.58 5.80
N CYS A 47 8.34 -4.94 6.68
CA CYS A 47 7.19 -4.15 6.24
C CYS A 47 7.61 -2.93 5.40
N GLN A 48 8.69 -2.24 5.79
CA GLN A 48 9.26 -1.14 5.01
C GLN A 48 9.82 -1.61 3.67
N SER A 49 10.54 -2.73 3.64
CA SER A 49 11.04 -3.34 2.39
C SER A 49 9.88 -3.68 1.43
N ASN A 50 8.76 -4.17 1.97
CA ASN A 50 7.56 -4.40 1.19
C ASN A 50 6.93 -3.10 0.66
N ALA A 51 6.91 -2.02 1.45
CA ALA A 51 6.46 -0.72 0.96
C ALA A 51 7.34 -0.20 -0.18
N ASP A 52 8.67 -0.31 -0.06
CA ASP A 52 9.60 0.05 -1.13
C ASP A 52 9.36 -0.77 -2.40
N ARG A 53 9.06 -2.07 -2.24
CA ARG A 53 8.72 -2.95 -3.36
C ARG A 53 7.39 -2.58 -4.01
N VAL A 54 6.39 -2.13 -3.24
CA VAL A 54 5.13 -1.60 -3.77
C VAL A 54 5.37 -0.33 -4.58
N CYS A 55 6.27 0.54 -4.12
CA CYS A 55 6.59 1.79 -4.81
C CYS A 55 7.52 1.64 -6.01
N ALA A 56 8.18 0.50 -6.21
CA ALA A 56 9.16 0.33 -7.28
C ALA A 56 8.57 0.71 -8.66
N PRO A 57 9.28 1.51 -9.48
CA PRO A 57 10.69 1.92 -9.34
C PRO A 57 10.96 3.13 -8.44
N LEU A 58 9.92 3.76 -7.89
CA LEU A 58 10.01 4.86 -6.92
C LEU A 58 10.37 4.33 -5.52
N LYS A 59 10.38 5.20 -4.51
CA LYS A 59 10.63 4.84 -3.11
C LYS A 59 9.44 5.11 -2.22
N ALA A 60 9.29 4.30 -1.18
CA ALA A 60 8.35 4.60 -0.12
C ALA A 60 8.89 5.77 0.72
N THR A 61 8.09 6.82 0.81
CA THR A 61 8.35 8.06 1.53
C THR A 61 7.22 8.31 2.52
N ASP A 62 7.40 9.26 3.45
CA ASP A 62 6.38 9.60 4.45
C ASP A 62 5.83 8.41 5.25
N ILE A 63 6.68 7.39 5.49
CA ILE A 63 6.28 6.16 6.19
C ILE A 63 5.91 6.50 7.62
N ARG A 64 4.67 6.19 8.00
CA ARG A 64 4.18 6.28 9.38
C ARG A 64 3.72 4.92 9.84
N GLN A 65 4.18 4.52 11.02
CA GLN A 65 3.77 3.29 11.68
C GLN A 65 2.54 3.56 12.54
N HIS A 66 1.60 2.64 12.50
CA HIS A 66 0.35 2.70 13.25
C HIS A 66 0.20 1.45 14.10
N THR A 67 -0.27 1.66 15.32
CA THR A 67 -0.63 0.58 16.23
C THR A 67 -2.01 0.03 15.89
N PRO A 68 -2.32 -1.21 16.28
CA PRO A 68 -3.67 -1.72 16.24
C PRO A 68 -4.62 -0.80 17.00
N THR A 69 -5.88 -0.79 16.58
CA THR A 69 -6.96 -0.01 17.19
C THR A 69 -7.37 -0.54 18.57
N GLY A 70 -7.03 -1.79 18.90
CA GLY A 70 -7.47 -2.47 20.12
C GLY A 70 -8.96 -2.79 20.12
N SER A 71 -9.59 -2.80 18.95
CA SER A 71 -11.05 -2.99 18.80
C SER A 71 -11.51 -4.44 19.05
N GLY A 72 -10.57 -5.39 19.16
CA GLY A 72 -10.87 -6.82 19.27
C GLY A 72 -11.31 -7.46 17.94
N SER A 73 -11.27 -6.72 16.83
CA SER A 73 -11.50 -7.26 15.49
C SER A 73 -10.39 -8.25 15.10
N ALA A 74 -10.76 -9.30 14.34
CA ALA A 74 -9.80 -10.23 13.76
C ALA A 74 -8.83 -9.55 12.77
N ASP A 75 -9.24 -8.42 12.19
CA ASP A 75 -8.40 -7.64 11.27
C ASP A 75 -7.50 -6.63 11.98
N ASP A 76 -7.66 -6.47 13.31
CA ASP A 76 -6.88 -5.53 14.10
C ASP A 76 -5.40 -5.93 14.07
N SER A 77 -4.55 -5.01 13.62
CA SER A 77 -3.14 -5.30 13.32
C SER A 77 -2.32 -4.02 13.22
N TYR A 78 -1.00 -4.18 13.25
CA TYR A 78 -0.07 -3.10 12.97
C TYR A 78 -0.05 -2.83 11.46
N PHE A 79 0.05 -1.57 11.07
CA PHE A 79 0.16 -1.19 9.66
C PHE A 79 1.06 0.03 9.48
N ILE A 80 1.54 0.24 8.27
CA ILE A 80 2.17 1.49 7.85
C ILE A 80 1.31 2.21 6.84
N SER A 81 1.38 3.53 6.85
CA SER A 81 0.95 4.38 5.74
C SER A 81 2.17 5.01 5.08
N PHE A 82 2.20 5.14 3.77
CA PHE A 82 3.35 5.68 3.04
C PHE A 82 2.94 6.32 1.71
N SER A 83 3.85 7.07 1.11
CA SER A 83 3.73 7.65 -0.22
C SER A 83 4.75 7.06 -1.19
N CYS A 84 4.45 6.96 -2.48
CA CYS A 84 5.46 6.60 -3.49
C CYS A 84 5.96 7.86 -4.22
N GLN A 85 7.27 8.10 -4.17
CA GLN A 85 7.93 9.28 -4.78
C GLN A 85 9.30 8.94 -5.35
#